data_AF-A0A1R3RAH5-F1
#
_entry.id   AF-A0A1R3RAH5-F1
#
_cell.length_a   1.000
_cell.length_b   1.000
_cell.length_c   1.000
_cell.angle_alpha   90.00
_cell.angle_beta   90.00
_cell.angle_gamma   90.00
#
_symmetry.space_group_name_H-M   'P 1'
#
loop_
_entity.id
_entity.type
_entity.pdbx_description
1 polymer ?
#
loop_
_entity_poly.entity_id
_entity_poly.type
_entity_poly.pdbx_seq_one_letter_code
_entity_poly.pdbx_strand_id
1 'polypeptide(L)'
;MHRIGHLLVRHSSRPFPQPLHSLSRCLSSFLPSIPPSTSTIHPRRPFPLPIKHHHPRPQSTMTSRTTIRPQSVDAPLTQFATFLVLTVNSTTPSALSTVRTTLAALSDLTKNITIRDLSARFTCTVGIGSAIWDPLTRLPRPAELRPFPDIHGAVHTALATPGDLLFHIRSERRDLCFEFERQLLDRLGDAVTVVDETEGFRYFDMRDLLGFVDGTANPIGPAVPEAVLVTQEADTAGVGGSYVVVQKYLHDLAAWKSLSTEQQEAIIGRTKVDNIELDDAEAGAQQSHKSLATIEDENGEEHAIVRDNMPFGAPGKGEFGTYFIGYTARLWVIETMLQRMFVGEPSGKHDRILDFSTPTTGGTFFAPSAGEQQGYLARGLDVATGRVSTHGPSRGGNPGSLHHPHKRAVYSAASDRAFKGPGAIGVHLHKMLVQKRMQEMNG
;
A
#
# COMPACT_ATOMS: atom_id res chain seq x y z
N MET A 1 34.05 40.73 -45.08
CA MET A 1 33.23 41.45 -46.07
C MET A 1 33.05 40.60 -47.33
N HIS A 2 31.96 39.85 -47.46
CA HIS A 2 31.51 39.12 -48.68
C HIS A 2 29.97 39.02 -48.59
N ARG A 3 29.22 39.74 -49.45
CA ARG A 3 28.53 39.31 -50.69
C ARG A 3 27.38 38.28 -50.52
N ILE A 4 26.16 38.83 -50.55
CA ILE A 4 24.94 38.52 -51.35
C ILE A 4 24.74 37.09 -51.91
N GLY A 5 23.52 36.54 -51.70
CA GLY A 5 22.91 35.55 -52.60
C GLY A 5 21.58 34.95 -52.11
N HIS A 6 20.44 35.46 -52.60
CA HIS A 6 19.12 34.81 -52.53
C HIS A 6 19.02 33.71 -53.60
N LEU A 7 18.40 32.56 -53.30
CA LEU A 7 17.62 31.83 -54.32
C LEU A 7 16.55 30.89 -53.72
N LEU A 8 15.43 30.88 -54.44
CA LEU A 8 14.13 30.23 -54.27
C LEU A 8 14.15 28.82 -54.91
N VAL A 9 13.49 27.80 -54.33
CA VAL A 9 13.05 26.60 -55.09
C VAL A 9 11.70 26.06 -54.56
N ARG A 10 10.76 25.83 -55.47
CA ARG A 10 9.47 25.13 -55.30
C ARG A 10 9.42 23.89 -56.21
N HIS A 11 8.80 22.82 -55.70
CA HIS A 11 8.02 21.72 -56.34
C HIS A 11 8.52 21.01 -57.62
N SER A 12 8.61 19.66 -57.62
CA SER A 12 7.51 18.70 -57.91
C SER A 12 8.00 17.30 -58.41
N SER A 13 7.33 16.24 -57.93
CA SER A 13 6.83 15.04 -58.66
C SER A 13 7.71 13.88 -59.23
N ARG A 14 7.57 12.70 -58.57
CA ARG A 14 7.38 11.30 -59.09
C ARG A 14 8.54 10.55 -59.80
N PRO A 15 8.50 9.19 -60.01
CA PRO A 15 7.83 8.06 -59.33
C PRO A 15 8.73 6.80 -59.06
N PHE A 16 8.16 5.77 -58.44
CA PHE A 16 8.64 4.37 -58.32
C PHE A 16 8.96 3.68 -59.66
N PRO A 17 9.75 2.57 -59.65
CA PRO A 17 9.21 1.30 -60.15
C PRO A 17 9.61 0.04 -59.33
N GLN A 18 8.80 -1.01 -59.49
CA GLN A 18 9.02 -2.38 -59.01
C GLN A 18 9.62 -3.31 -60.12
N PRO A 19 9.44 -4.66 -60.10
CA PRO A 19 10.52 -5.63 -59.86
C PRO A 19 10.83 -6.49 -61.10
N LEU A 20 11.87 -7.31 -61.06
CA LEU A 20 12.14 -8.30 -62.12
C LEU A 20 12.32 -9.73 -61.58
N HIS A 21 11.75 -10.63 -62.38
CA HIS A 21 11.45 -12.04 -62.20
C HIS A 21 12.63 -13.00 -62.45
N SER A 22 12.50 -14.18 -61.84
CA SER A 22 12.67 -15.53 -62.43
C SER A 22 14.08 -16.07 -62.75
N LEU A 23 14.41 -17.22 -62.14
CA LEU A 23 14.77 -18.51 -62.76
C LEU A 23 14.74 -19.61 -61.66
N SER A 24 13.74 -20.52 -61.63
CA SER A 24 13.81 -21.98 -62.00
C SER A 24 15.10 -22.70 -61.56
N ARG A 25 15.13 -23.90 -60.95
CA ARG A 25 14.23 -25.08 -60.89
C ARG A 25 14.81 -26.13 -59.91
N CYS A 26 13.95 -26.96 -59.31
CA CYS A 26 14.10 -28.40 -58.90
C CYS A 26 15.29 -28.80 -57.96
N LEU A 27 15.17 -29.68 -56.95
CA LEU A 27 14.43 -30.94 -56.81
C LEU A 27 14.02 -31.22 -55.36
N SER A 28 13.15 -32.22 -55.26
CA SER A 28 12.40 -32.80 -54.17
C SER A 28 13.15 -33.51 -53.03
N SER A 29 12.36 -33.77 -51.97
CA SER A 29 12.30 -34.97 -51.10
C SER A 29 13.39 -35.15 -50.04
N PHE A 30 13.00 -35.11 -48.76
CA PHE A 30 13.17 -36.20 -47.76
C PHE A 30 12.36 -35.88 -46.49
N LEU A 31 11.28 -36.64 -46.24
CA LEU A 31 10.59 -36.81 -44.95
C LEU A 31 10.52 -38.33 -44.68
N PRO A 32 10.86 -38.82 -43.48
CA PRO A 32 10.79 -40.25 -43.18
C PRO A 32 9.37 -40.68 -42.79
N SER A 33 8.96 -41.82 -43.35
CA SER A 33 7.68 -42.50 -43.17
C SER A 33 7.78 -43.61 -42.11
N ILE A 34 6.71 -43.77 -41.33
CA ILE A 34 6.51 -44.80 -40.28
C ILE A 34 5.98 -46.10 -40.93
N PRO A 35 6.45 -47.31 -40.56
CA PRO A 35 5.94 -48.56 -41.12
C PRO A 35 4.69 -49.11 -40.40
N PRO A 36 3.85 -49.92 -41.09
CA PRO A 36 2.59 -50.43 -40.55
C PRO A 36 2.77 -51.80 -39.87
N SER A 37 1.90 -52.11 -38.91
CA SER A 37 1.69 -53.49 -38.46
C SER A 37 0.20 -53.83 -38.34
N THR A 38 -0.07 -55.08 -38.67
CA THR A 38 -1.31 -55.69 -39.15
C THR A 38 -2.35 -55.97 -38.06
N SER A 39 -3.63 -55.88 -38.45
CA SER A 39 -4.80 -56.26 -37.66
C SER A 39 -5.05 -57.78 -37.69
N THR A 40 -5.41 -58.35 -36.53
CA THR A 40 -6.07 -59.66 -36.41
C THR A 40 -7.28 -59.52 -35.50
N ILE A 41 -8.44 -60.05 -35.91
CA ILE A 41 -9.75 -59.88 -35.28
C ILE A 41 -10.30 -61.22 -34.74
N HIS A 42 -10.81 -61.16 -33.49
CA HIS A 42 -11.88 -61.96 -32.82
C HIS A 42 -11.58 -63.31 -32.11
N PRO A 43 -12.35 -63.70 -31.05
CA PRO A 43 -13.76 -63.35 -30.76
C PRO A 43 -14.14 -62.85 -29.35
N ARG A 44 -15.39 -62.39 -29.26
CA ARG A 44 -16.09 -61.73 -28.13
C ARG A 44 -16.32 -62.66 -26.93
N ARG A 45 -16.25 -62.10 -25.71
CA ARG A 45 -16.86 -62.63 -24.47
C ARG A 45 -17.88 -61.63 -23.89
N PRO A 46 -18.92 -62.09 -23.16
CA PRO A 46 -20.04 -61.25 -22.73
C PRO A 46 -19.73 -60.44 -21.46
N PHE A 47 -20.43 -59.30 -21.36
CA PHE A 47 -20.41 -58.26 -20.32
C PHE A 47 -20.53 -58.76 -18.86
N PRO A 48 -19.83 -58.09 -17.92
CA PRO A 48 -20.31 -57.85 -16.57
C PRO A 48 -20.85 -56.41 -16.41
N LEU A 49 -21.89 -56.27 -15.58
CA LEU A 49 -22.64 -55.05 -15.28
C LEU A 49 -21.76 -53.92 -14.71
N PRO A 50 -22.11 -52.63 -14.91
CA PRO A 50 -21.30 -51.52 -14.41
C PRO A 50 -21.42 -51.39 -12.89
N ILE A 51 -20.27 -51.37 -12.21
CA ILE A 51 -20.14 -50.93 -10.83
C ILE A 51 -20.39 -49.41 -10.81
N LYS A 52 -21.31 -48.96 -9.95
CA LYS A 52 -21.59 -47.53 -9.73
C LYS A 52 -20.33 -46.84 -9.19
N HIS A 53 -19.58 -46.16 -10.06
CA HIS A 53 -18.62 -45.15 -9.61
C HIS A 53 -19.41 -43.88 -9.28
N HIS A 54 -19.46 -43.53 -7.99
CA HIS A 54 -19.84 -42.19 -7.58
C HIS A 54 -18.84 -41.18 -8.15
N HIS A 55 -19.24 -40.42 -9.17
CA HIS A 55 -18.57 -39.17 -9.48
C HIS A 55 -18.81 -38.20 -8.30
N PRO A 56 -17.78 -37.68 -7.65
CA PRO A 56 -17.95 -36.50 -6.82
C PRO A 56 -18.34 -35.35 -7.76
N ARG A 57 -19.47 -34.69 -7.48
CA ARG A 57 -19.81 -33.40 -8.08
C ARG A 57 -18.61 -32.47 -7.94
N PRO A 58 -18.32 -31.59 -8.93
CA PRO A 58 -17.37 -30.53 -8.70
C PRO A 58 -17.87 -29.72 -7.50
N GLN A 59 -17.12 -29.75 -6.41
CA GLN A 59 -17.36 -28.85 -5.29
C GLN A 59 -17.22 -27.45 -5.86
N SER A 60 -18.34 -26.71 -5.84
CA SER A 60 -18.33 -25.26 -5.97
C SER A 60 -17.19 -24.75 -5.11
N THR A 61 -16.17 -24.18 -5.74
CA THR A 61 -15.13 -23.44 -5.03
C THR A 61 -15.87 -22.38 -4.22
N MET A 62 -15.93 -22.57 -2.91
CA MET A 62 -16.30 -21.50 -2.01
C MET A 62 -15.27 -20.41 -2.26
N THR A 63 -15.71 -19.34 -2.93
CA THR A 63 -14.99 -18.07 -2.94
C THR A 63 -14.60 -17.78 -1.50
N SER A 64 -13.30 -17.87 -1.21
CA SER A 64 -12.74 -17.42 0.06
C SER A 64 -13.31 -16.02 0.29
N ARG A 65 -14.07 -15.84 1.38
CA ARG A 65 -14.48 -14.50 1.79
C ARG A 65 -13.23 -13.81 2.28
N THR A 66 -12.51 -13.14 1.39
CA THR A 66 -11.44 -12.23 1.75
C THR A 66 -12.06 -11.16 2.64
N THR A 67 -11.70 -11.15 3.92
CA THR A 67 -12.03 -10.07 4.83
C THR A 67 -11.36 -8.79 4.33
N ILE A 68 -12.17 -7.87 3.80
CA ILE A 68 -11.71 -6.54 3.38
C ILE A 68 -11.34 -5.77 4.64
N ARG A 69 -10.04 -5.59 4.90
CA ARG A 69 -9.51 -4.87 6.05
C ARG A 69 -8.76 -3.63 5.54
N PRO A 70 -9.10 -2.40 6.01
CA PRO A 70 -8.22 -1.25 5.79
C PRO A 70 -6.91 -1.45 6.59
N GLN A 71 -5.81 -0.82 6.18
CA GLN A 71 -4.50 -0.97 6.85
C GLN A 71 -3.88 -2.37 6.76
N SER A 72 -4.10 -3.08 5.65
CA SER A 72 -3.39 -4.34 5.36
C SER A 72 -1.94 -4.06 4.97
N VAL A 73 -1.10 -3.70 5.95
CA VAL A 73 0.36 -3.52 5.79
C VAL A 73 1.06 -4.81 5.37
N ASP A 74 0.47 -5.95 5.72
CA ASP A 74 0.90 -7.32 5.38
C ASP A 74 0.32 -7.83 4.06
N ALA A 75 -0.45 -7.00 3.33
CA ALA A 75 -1.02 -7.46 2.07
C ALA A 75 0.07 -7.70 1.01
N PRO A 76 -0.11 -8.76 0.21
CA PRO A 76 0.83 -9.16 -0.83
C PRO A 76 0.99 -8.09 -1.91
N LEU A 77 2.14 -8.12 -2.59
CA LEU A 77 2.48 -7.22 -3.70
C LEU A 77 1.39 -7.24 -4.80
N THR A 78 1.18 -6.07 -5.41
CA THR A 78 0.22 -5.84 -6.49
C THR A 78 0.89 -5.21 -7.72
N GLN A 79 0.22 -5.21 -8.87
CA GLN A 79 0.79 -4.65 -10.11
C GLN A 79 0.87 -3.12 -10.12
N PHE A 80 0.00 -2.42 -9.40
CA PHE A 80 -0.08 -0.96 -9.43
C PHE A 80 -0.22 -0.40 -8.02
N ALA A 81 0.44 0.72 -7.78
CA ALA A 81 0.31 1.49 -6.56
C ALA A 81 0.21 2.98 -6.86
N THR A 82 -0.49 3.72 -6.02
CA THR A 82 -0.41 5.18 -5.93
C THR A 82 0.06 5.54 -4.53
N PHE A 83 1.12 6.32 -4.46
CA PHE A 83 1.61 6.97 -3.25
C PHE A 83 1.15 8.41 -3.26
N LEU A 84 0.28 8.75 -2.34
CA LEU A 84 -0.28 10.09 -2.23
C LEU A 84 0.08 10.67 -0.86
N VAL A 85 0.90 11.70 -0.85
CA VAL A 85 1.32 12.43 0.35
C VAL A 85 0.63 13.79 0.38
N LEU A 86 -0.02 14.09 1.49
CA LEU A 86 -0.81 15.30 1.68
C LEU A 86 -0.35 16.08 2.90
N THR A 87 -0.46 17.40 2.85
CA THR A 87 -0.42 18.27 4.03
C THR A 87 -1.82 18.79 4.35
N VAL A 88 -2.13 19.01 5.62
CA VAL A 88 -3.42 19.55 6.07
C VAL A 88 -3.35 21.08 6.05
N ASN A 89 -4.31 21.71 5.37
CA ASN A 89 -4.37 23.17 5.25
C ASN A 89 -4.85 23.80 6.56
N SER A 90 -3.91 24.26 7.38
CA SER A 90 -4.18 24.87 8.70
C SER A 90 -4.99 26.16 8.63
N THR A 91 -5.02 26.82 7.47
CA THR A 91 -5.82 28.03 7.21
C THR A 91 -7.31 27.72 7.02
N THR A 92 -7.67 26.48 6.70
CA THR A 92 -9.06 26.04 6.53
C THR A 92 -9.61 25.58 7.88
N PRO A 93 -10.54 26.30 8.53
CA PRO A 93 -10.97 26.01 9.90
C PRO A 93 -11.57 24.60 10.09
N SER A 94 -12.18 24.06 9.05
CA SER A 94 -12.78 22.72 9.04
C SER A 94 -11.79 21.60 8.67
N ALA A 95 -10.55 21.90 8.27
CA ALA A 95 -9.66 20.92 7.65
C ALA A 95 -9.46 19.65 8.48
N LEU A 96 -9.10 19.81 9.76
CA LEU A 96 -8.91 18.67 10.66
C LEU A 96 -10.19 17.85 10.88
N SER A 97 -11.37 18.48 10.82
CA SER A 97 -12.65 17.77 10.93
C SER A 97 -12.97 17.00 9.65
N THR A 98 -12.75 17.61 8.48
CA THR A 98 -12.92 16.97 7.17
C THR A 98 -11.99 15.78 7.01
N VAL A 99 -10.71 15.92 7.37
CA VAL A 99 -9.74 14.82 7.36
C VAL A 99 -10.21 13.70 8.28
N ARG A 100 -10.56 14.00 9.54
CA ARG A 100 -11.07 12.99 10.48
C ARG A 100 -12.28 12.24 9.92
N THR A 101 -13.29 12.95 9.43
CA THR A 101 -14.49 12.35 8.85
C THR A 101 -14.17 11.50 7.62
N THR A 102 -13.20 11.91 6.82
CA THR A 102 -12.76 11.14 5.65
C THR A 102 -12.03 9.87 6.06
N LEU A 103 -11.09 9.96 7.01
CA LEU A 103 -10.37 8.79 7.54
C LEU A 103 -11.33 7.76 8.17
N ALA A 104 -12.33 8.28 8.89
CA ALA A 104 -13.45 7.53 9.43
C ALA A 104 -14.23 6.75 8.36
N ALA A 105 -14.42 7.32 7.17
CA ALA A 105 -15.17 6.73 6.07
C ALA A 105 -14.32 5.81 5.16
N LEU A 106 -13.02 5.61 5.43
CA LEU A 106 -12.11 4.87 4.56
C LEU A 106 -12.50 3.41 4.36
N SER A 107 -13.06 2.75 5.38
CA SER A 107 -13.49 1.36 5.26
C SER A 107 -14.65 1.23 4.26
N ASP A 108 -15.55 2.20 4.20
CA ASP A 108 -16.65 2.21 3.24
C ASP A 108 -16.21 2.65 1.84
N LEU A 109 -15.27 3.60 1.73
CA LEU A 109 -14.64 3.95 0.46
C LEU A 109 -13.91 2.76 -0.16
N THR A 110 -13.10 2.06 0.64
CA THR A 110 -12.39 0.85 0.22
C THR A 110 -13.38 -0.22 -0.26
N LYS A 111 -14.46 -0.50 0.49
CA LYS A 111 -15.50 -1.46 0.07
C LYS A 111 -16.16 -1.09 -1.25
N ASN A 112 -16.46 0.20 -1.49
CA ASN A 112 -17.06 0.67 -2.74
C ASN A 112 -16.16 0.39 -3.96
N ILE A 113 -14.84 0.47 -3.80
CA ILE A 113 -13.90 0.13 -4.85
C ILE A 113 -13.74 -1.39 -4.98
N THR A 114 -13.49 -2.09 -3.87
CA THR A 114 -13.25 -3.53 -3.86
C THR A 114 -14.42 -4.35 -4.39
N ILE A 115 -15.68 -3.95 -4.14
CA ILE A 115 -16.86 -4.70 -4.61
C ILE A 115 -16.97 -4.74 -6.15
N ARG A 116 -16.31 -3.80 -6.85
CA ARG A 116 -16.29 -3.77 -8.32
C ARG A 116 -15.46 -4.91 -8.89
N ASP A 117 -14.44 -5.35 -8.16
CA ASP A 117 -13.57 -6.45 -8.53
C ASP A 117 -12.80 -7.00 -7.32
N LEU A 118 -13.29 -8.10 -6.74
CA LEU A 118 -12.63 -8.76 -5.61
C LEU A 118 -11.27 -9.37 -5.99
N SER A 119 -11.06 -9.68 -7.27
CA SER A 119 -9.80 -10.24 -7.76
C SER A 119 -8.70 -9.20 -7.94
N ALA A 120 -9.07 -7.91 -7.94
CA ALA A 120 -8.13 -6.80 -8.10
C ALA A 120 -7.34 -6.47 -6.82
N ARG A 121 -7.59 -7.18 -5.71
CA ARG A 121 -6.83 -7.11 -4.44
C ARG A 121 -6.61 -5.67 -3.96
N PHE A 122 -7.63 -4.83 -4.11
CA PHE A 122 -7.55 -3.43 -3.74
C PHE A 122 -7.28 -3.27 -2.23
N THR A 123 -6.28 -2.49 -1.86
CA THR A 123 -5.99 -2.10 -0.48
C THR A 123 -5.61 -0.63 -0.39
N CYS A 124 -5.90 -0.01 0.75
CA CYS A 124 -5.42 1.33 1.08
C CYS A 124 -4.92 1.32 2.53
N THR A 125 -3.66 1.69 2.70
CA THR A 125 -3.01 1.90 4.00
C THR A 125 -2.81 3.39 4.20
N VAL A 126 -3.16 3.89 5.38
CA VAL A 126 -3.03 5.32 5.71
C VAL A 126 -2.04 5.52 6.82
N GLY A 127 -0.98 6.26 6.53
CA GLY A 127 -0.01 6.74 7.49
C GLY A 127 -0.33 8.17 7.95
N ILE A 128 -0.10 8.45 9.23
CA ILE A 128 -0.28 9.75 9.87
C ILE A 128 1.08 10.25 10.36
N GLY A 129 1.48 11.45 9.94
CA GLY A 129 2.76 12.06 10.30
C GLY A 129 2.79 12.52 11.76
N SER A 130 4.00 12.59 12.33
CA SER A 130 4.18 12.96 13.75
C SER A 130 3.64 14.34 14.11
N ALA A 131 3.76 15.31 13.18
CA ALA A 131 3.32 16.69 13.37
C ALA A 131 1.79 16.83 13.48
N ILE A 132 1.04 16.03 12.71
CA ILE A 132 -0.43 16.08 12.70
C ILE A 132 -1.07 15.08 13.67
N TRP A 133 -0.29 14.16 14.24
CA TRP A 133 -0.79 13.06 15.08
C TRP A 133 -1.71 13.55 16.21
N ASP A 134 -1.20 14.37 17.13
CA ASP A 134 -1.96 14.84 18.29
C ASP A 134 -3.24 15.60 17.91
N PRO A 135 -3.18 16.64 17.04
CA PRO A 135 -4.38 17.40 16.69
C PRO A 135 -5.39 16.59 15.88
N LEU A 136 -4.98 15.53 15.17
CA LEU A 136 -5.85 14.69 14.34
C LEU A 136 -6.45 13.50 15.08
N THR A 137 -5.64 12.74 15.80
CA THR A 137 -6.04 11.45 16.40
C THR A 137 -6.60 11.62 17.81
N ARG A 138 -6.05 12.56 18.58
CA ARG A 138 -6.29 12.68 20.04
C ARG A 138 -6.00 11.37 20.79
N LEU A 139 -5.10 10.55 20.26
CA LEU A 139 -4.64 9.30 20.87
C LEU A 139 -3.25 9.49 21.47
N PRO A 140 -2.83 8.64 22.43
CA PRO A 140 -1.43 8.51 22.80
C PRO A 140 -0.56 8.36 21.53
N ARG A 141 0.59 9.04 21.51
CA ARG A 141 1.53 8.97 20.39
C ARG A 141 2.34 7.66 20.51
N PRO A 142 2.50 6.90 19.41
CA PRO A 142 3.41 5.75 19.37
C PRO A 142 4.82 6.19 19.77
N ALA A 143 5.50 5.38 20.58
CA ALA A 143 6.71 5.77 21.30
C ALA A 143 7.81 6.30 20.40
N GLU A 144 7.97 5.74 19.20
CA GLU A 144 9.01 6.14 18.26
C GLU A 144 8.55 7.16 17.22
N LEU A 145 7.26 7.54 17.16
CA LEU A 145 6.73 8.38 16.08
C LEU A 145 7.32 9.81 16.13
N ARG A 146 8.28 10.06 15.24
CA ARG A 146 8.95 11.35 15.06
C ARG A 146 8.99 11.75 13.57
N PRO A 147 9.18 13.04 13.25
CA PRO A 147 9.43 13.47 11.87
C PRO A 147 10.63 12.73 11.27
N PHE A 148 10.64 12.57 9.95
CA PHE A 148 11.80 12.06 9.23
C PHE A 148 13.02 12.95 9.51
N PRO A 149 14.19 12.40 9.89
CA PRO A 149 15.37 13.19 10.14
C PRO A 149 16.09 13.54 8.84
N ASP A 150 16.70 14.73 8.75
CA ASP A 150 17.70 14.99 7.73
C ASP A 150 18.95 14.16 8.04
N ILE A 151 19.46 13.42 7.06
CA ILE A 151 20.67 12.59 7.19
C ILE A 151 21.72 13.11 6.23
N HIS A 152 22.77 13.71 6.77
CA HIS A 152 23.87 14.29 6.00
C HIS A 152 25.05 13.33 5.94
N GLY A 153 25.19 12.65 4.80
CA GLY A 153 26.41 11.93 4.43
C GLY A 153 27.51 12.86 3.92
N ALA A 154 28.70 12.29 3.68
CA ALA A 154 29.80 13.03 3.08
C ALA A 154 29.54 13.45 1.63
N VAL A 155 28.71 12.70 0.90
CA VAL A 155 28.38 12.92 -0.52
C VAL A 155 26.89 13.15 -0.73
N HIS A 156 26.05 12.31 -0.12
CA HIS A 156 24.60 12.30 -0.33
C HIS A 156 23.86 12.79 0.91
N THR A 157 22.67 13.35 0.74
CA THR A 157 21.82 13.79 1.84
C THR A 157 20.41 13.24 1.63
N ALA A 158 19.82 12.66 2.69
CA ALA A 158 18.38 12.42 2.76
C ALA A 158 17.73 13.62 3.43
N LEU A 159 16.75 14.24 2.78
CA LEU A 159 16.04 15.41 3.30
C LEU A 159 14.62 15.02 3.73
N ALA A 160 14.18 15.60 4.83
CA ALA A 160 12.80 15.60 5.25
C ALA A 160 11.97 16.54 4.37
N THR A 161 10.84 16.04 3.87
CA THR A 161 9.88 16.82 3.09
C THR A 161 8.53 16.88 3.80
N PRO A 162 7.70 17.91 3.54
CA PRO A 162 6.37 17.99 4.15
C PRO A 162 5.50 16.75 3.87
N GLY A 163 4.73 16.33 4.88
CA GLY A 163 3.80 15.21 4.75
C GLY A 163 3.07 14.93 6.06
N ASP A 164 1.78 15.22 6.10
CA ASP A 164 0.91 14.96 7.25
C ASP A 164 0.17 13.63 7.12
N LEU A 165 -0.21 13.26 5.89
CA LEU A 165 -0.93 12.03 5.59
C LEU A 165 -0.27 11.33 4.41
N LEU A 166 -0.14 10.01 4.53
CA LEU A 166 0.24 9.12 3.43
C LEU A 166 -0.95 8.22 3.11
N PHE A 167 -1.33 8.12 1.85
CA PHE A 167 -2.20 7.06 1.35
C PHE A 167 -1.39 6.19 0.40
N HIS A 168 -1.15 4.94 0.83
CA HIS A 168 -0.57 3.91 -0.01
C HIS A 168 -1.71 3.06 -0.58
N ILE A 169 -2.05 3.32 -1.84
CA ILE A 169 -3.20 2.73 -2.53
C ILE A 169 -2.68 1.67 -3.49
N ARG A 170 -3.16 0.43 -3.40
CA ARG A 170 -2.63 -0.70 -4.17
C ARG A 170 -3.73 -1.52 -4.83
N SER A 171 -3.47 -2.03 -6.03
CA SER A 171 -4.38 -2.92 -6.75
C SER A 171 -3.68 -3.64 -7.91
N GLU A 172 -4.24 -4.76 -8.34
CA GLU A 172 -3.90 -5.39 -9.64
C GLU A 172 -4.40 -4.55 -10.84
N ARG A 173 -5.14 -3.46 -10.59
CA ARG A 173 -5.77 -2.61 -11.60
C ARG A 173 -5.52 -1.12 -11.32
N ARG A 174 -4.82 -0.46 -12.24
CA ARG A 174 -4.50 0.97 -12.15
C ARG A 174 -5.73 1.87 -12.05
N ASP A 175 -6.81 1.52 -12.76
CA ASP A 175 -8.04 2.32 -12.76
C ASP A 175 -8.74 2.34 -11.39
N LEU A 176 -8.56 1.29 -10.58
CA LEU A 176 -9.11 1.26 -9.22
C LEU A 176 -8.30 2.14 -8.25
N CYS A 177 -6.97 2.18 -8.39
CA CYS A 177 -6.14 3.10 -7.63
C CYS A 177 -6.53 4.55 -7.91
N PHE A 178 -6.61 4.89 -9.21
CA PHE A 178 -7.00 6.23 -9.68
C PHE A 178 -8.41 6.64 -9.21
N GLU A 179 -9.41 5.76 -9.34
CA GLU A 179 -10.77 6.11 -8.93
C GLU A 179 -10.91 6.27 -7.41
N PHE A 180 -10.17 5.50 -6.62
CA PHE A 180 -10.14 5.71 -5.16
C PHE A 180 -9.50 7.05 -4.81
N GLU A 181 -8.33 7.35 -5.38
CA GLU A 181 -7.64 8.62 -5.21
C GLU A 181 -8.53 9.81 -5.56
N ARG A 182 -9.22 9.75 -6.71
CA ARG A 182 -10.17 10.78 -7.14
C ARG A 182 -11.30 10.99 -6.11
N GLN A 183 -11.95 9.91 -5.66
CA GLN A 183 -13.01 10.00 -4.63
C GLN A 183 -12.51 10.50 -3.28
N LEU A 184 -11.26 10.17 -2.93
CA LEU A 184 -10.61 10.61 -1.71
C LEU A 184 -10.36 12.13 -1.76
N LEU A 185 -9.75 12.61 -2.83
CA LEU A 185 -9.45 14.03 -3.04
C LEU A 185 -10.73 14.88 -3.16
N ASP A 186 -11.79 14.37 -3.81
CA ASP A 186 -13.11 15.04 -3.84
C ASP A 186 -13.67 15.29 -2.44
N ARG A 187 -13.46 14.35 -1.50
CA ARG A 187 -13.95 14.47 -0.12
C ARG A 187 -13.09 15.38 0.73
N LEU A 188 -11.78 15.33 0.53
CA LEU A 188 -10.83 16.16 1.27
C LEU A 188 -10.91 17.62 0.81
N GLY A 189 -11.11 17.86 -0.49
CA GLY A 189 -11.27 19.21 -1.05
C GLY A 189 -10.13 20.14 -0.66
N ASP A 190 -10.48 21.34 -0.20
CA ASP A 190 -9.54 22.39 0.25
C ASP A 190 -8.99 22.18 1.67
N ALA A 191 -9.34 21.07 2.34
CA ALA A 191 -8.78 20.71 3.64
C ALA A 191 -7.31 20.27 3.56
N VAL A 192 -6.83 19.90 2.38
CA VAL A 192 -5.49 19.34 2.16
C VAL A 192 -4.83 19.95 0.94
N THR A 193 -3.51 19.80 0.86
CA THR A 193 -2.72 20.05 -0.34
C THR A 193 -1.96 18.78 -0.70
N VAL A 194 -1.98 18.37 -1.96
CA VAL A 194 -1.15 17.27 -2.47
C VAL A 194 0.29 17.78 -2.58
N VAL A 195 1.21 17.13 -1.89
CA VAL A 195 2.64 17.49 -1.89
C VAL A 195 3.52 16.47 -2.60
N ASP A 196 3.04 15.22 -2.73
CA ASP A 196 3.61 14.22 -3.63
C ASP A 196 2.51 13.27 -4.12
N GLU A 197 2.55 12.95 -5.41
CA GLU A 197 1.68 11.99 -6.08
C GLU A 197 2.58 11.17 -6.99
N THR A 198 2.68 9.87 -6.72
CA THR A 198 3.50 8.97 -7.53
C THR A 198 2.74 7.70 -7.85
N GLU A 199 2.60 7.42 -9.14
CA GLU A 199 2.02 6.19 -9.65
C GLU A 199 3.12 5.17 -9.92
N GLY A 200 3.13 4.10 -9.13
CA GLY A 200 4.03 2.98 -9.27
C GLY A 200 3.44 1.84 -10.11
N PHE A 201 4.31 1.08 -10.75
CA PHE A 201 3.96 -0.16 -11.46
C PHE A 201 4.97 -1.26 -11.18
N ARG A 202 4.53 -2.50 -11.18
CA ARG A 202 5.43 -3.66 -11.14
C ARG A 202 6.14 -3.80 -12.48
N TYR A 203 7.46 -3.91 -12.45
CA TYR A 203 8.28 -4.06 -13.64
C TYR A 203 8.76 -5.51 -13.79
N PHE A 204 8.42 -6.12 -14.94
CA PHE A 204 8.75 -7.52 -15.26
C PHE A 204 8.49 -8.50 -14.10
N ASP A 205 9.48 -9.32 -13.77
CA ASP A 205 9.53 -10.37 -12.75
C ASP A 205 9.86 -9.85 -11.35
N MET A 206 9.24 -8.73 -10.93
CA MET A 206 9.53 -8.01 -9.66
C MET A 206 10.87 -7.28 -9.65
N ARG A 207 11.26 -6.70 -10.78
CA ARG A 207 12.50 -5.92 -10.86
C ARG A 207 12.27 -4.45 -10.55
N ASP A 208 13.30 -3.80 -10.04
CA ASP A 208 13.42 -2.35 -10.10
C ASP A 208 13.89 -1.87 -11.50
N LEU A 209 13.99 -0.56 -11.69
CA LEU A 209 14.49 0.00 -12.97
C LEU A 209 16.01 -0.11 -13.13
N LEU A 210 16.74 -0.46 -12.08
CA LEU A 210 18.17 -0.80 -12.13
C LEU A 210 18.39 -2.23 -12.68
N GLY A 211 17.33 -3.04 -12.70
CA GLY A 211 17.24 -4.36 -13.29
C GLY A 211 17.49 -5.49 -12.30
N PHE A 212 17.43 -5.23 -10.99
CA PHE A 212 17.57 -6.23 -9.93
C PHE A 212 16.20 -6.59 -9.37
N VAL A 213 16.04 -7.84 -8.92
CA VAL A 213 14.80 -8.26 -8.25
C VAL A 213 14.70 -7.53 -6.90
N ASP A 214 13.59 -6.84 -6.67
CA ASP A 214 13.33 -6.08 -5.46
C ASP A 214 12.29 -6.78 -4.57
N GLY A 215 12.53 -6.79 -3.26
CA GLY A 215 11.70 -7.48 -2.26
C GLY A 215 12.10 -8.92 -1.94
N THR A 216 13.22 -9.42 -2.47
CA THR A 216 13.71 -10.81 -2.24
C THR A 216 13.85 -11.17 -0.77
N ALA A 217 14.36 -10.24 0.05
CA ALA A 217 14.62 -10.44 1.47
C ALA A 217 13.45 -9.99 2.38
N ASN A 218 12.28 -9.70 1.82
CA ASN A 218 11.12 -9.42 2.67
C ASN A 218 10.76 -10.67 3.49
N PRO A 219 10.36 -10.51 4.77
CA PRO A 219 9.84 -11.63 5.54
C PRO A 219 8.59 -12.20 4.86
N ILE A 220 8.35 -13.49 5.04
CA ILE A 220 7.20 -14.19 4.46
C ILE A 220 6.41 -14.94 5.52
N GLY A 221 5.10 -15.09 5.27
CA GLY A 221 4.23 -15.90 6.11
C GLY A 221 4.21 -15.42 7.57
N PRO A 222 4.38 -16.32 8.55
CA PRO A 222 4.28 -15.98 9.98
C PRO A 222 5.28 -14.93 10.49
N ALA A 223 6.37 -14.67 9.77
CA ALA A 223 7.38 -13.68 10.15
C ALA A 223 6.97 -12.23 9.81
N VAL A 224 6.01 -12.04 8.88
CA VAL A 224 5.57 -10.71 8.44
C VAL A 224 5.00 -9.89 9.60
N PRO A 225 4.03 -10.39 10.39
CA PRO A 225 3.43 -9.60 11.46
C PRO A 225 4.43 -9.11 12.50
N GLU A 226 5.42 -9.93 12.87
CA GLU A 226 6.45 -9.57 13.84
C GLU A 226 7.34 -8.43 13.35
N ALA A 227 7.72 -8.45 12.07
CA ALA A 227 8.55 -7.40 11.48
C ALA A 227 7.82 -6.06 11.33
N VAL A 228 6.50 -6.05 11.18
CA VAL A 228 5.74 -4.83 10.80
C VAL A 228 4.77 -4.32 11.85
N LEU A 229 4.27 -5.15 12.75
CA LEU A 229 3.24 -4.76 13.72
C LEU A 229 3.84 -4.51 15.10
N VAL A 230 3.57 -3.33 15.65
CA VAL A 230 3.89 -3.00 17.04
C VAL A 230 3.13 -3.94 17.98
N THR A 231 3.85 -4.56 18.92
CA THR A 231 3.25 -5.46 19.92
C THR A 231 2.85 -4.69 21.19
N GLN A 232 2.01 -5.33 22.02
CA GLN A 232 1.59 -4.77 23.31
C GLN A 232 2.77 -4.58 24.27
N GLU A 233 3.74 -5.49 24.21
CA GLU A 233 4.95 -5.48 25.03
C GLU A 233 5.91 -4.36 24.62
N ALA A 234 5.98 -4.07 23.32
CA ALA A 234 6.85 -3.02 22.79
C ALA A 234 6.28 -1.62 23.05
N ASP A 235 5.01 -1.38 22.68
CA ASP A 235 4.37 -0.08 22.88
C ASP A 235 2.84 -0.18 22.87
N THR A 236 2.25 0.05 24.05
CA THR A 236 0.79 0.04 24.23
C THR A 236 0.05 1.13 23.44
N ALA A 237 0.72 2.21 23.02
CA ALA A 237 0.12 3.31 22.27
C ALA A 237 0.00 3.03 20.76
N GLY A 238 0.73 2.05 20.24
CA GLY A 238 0.81 1.74 18.81
C GLY A 238 0.36 0.33 18.42
N VAL A 239 -0.22 -0.45 19.34
CA VAL A 239 -0.44 -1.89 19.15
C VAL A 239 -1.22 -2.22 17.87
N GLY A 240 -0.62 -3.10 17.05
CA GLY A 240 -1.19 -3.53 15.77
C GLY A 240 -1.13 -2.49 14.65
N GLY A 241 -0.51 -1.34 14.90
CA GLY A 241 -0.07 -0.39 13.88
C GLY A 241 1.36 -0.66 13.41
N SER A 242 1.86 0.18 12.51
CA SER A 242 3.18 0.06 11.87
C SER A 242 3.78 1.42 11.60
N TYR A 243 5.09 1.57 11.76
CA TYR A 243 5.82 2.73 11.26
C TYR A 243 6.04 2.57 9.76
N VAL A 244 5.90 3.67 9.03
CA VAL A 244 6.04 3.71 7.57
C VAL A 244 7.01 4.81 7.20
N VAL A 245 8.06 4.46 6.47
CA VAL A 245 9.02 5.42 5.92
C VAL A 245 8.95 5.39 4.41
N VAL A 246 8.90 6.56 3.78
CA VAL A 246 8.86 6.70 2.32
C VAL A 246 9.95 7.63 1.82
N GLN A 247 10.49 7.30 0.64
CA GLN A 247 11.42 8.15 -0.10
C GLN A 247 11.25 7.94 -1.60
N LYS A 248 11.17 9.02 -2.36
CA LYS A 248 11.09 8.98 -3.83
C LYS A 248 12.48 9.14 -4.43
N TYR A 249 13.02 8.09 -5.04
CA TYR A 249 14.33 8.10 -5.68
C TYR A 249 14.22 8.27 -7.20
N LEU A 250 15.00 9.20 -7.76
CA LEU A 250 15.20 9.33 -9.21
C LEU A 250 16.57 8.75 -9.59
N HIS A 251 16.59 7.97 -10.67
CA HIS A 251 17.75 7.19 -11.09
C HIS A 251 18.47 7.80 -12.29
N ASP A 252 19.79 7.92 -12.21
CA ASP A 252 20.65 8.14 -13.38
C ASP A 252 20.92 6.80 -14.08
N LEU A 253 19.96 6.39 -14.91
CA LEU A 253 20.08 5.14 -15.68
C LEU A 253 21.23 5.16 -16.69
N ALA A 254 21.72 6.34 -17.12
CA ALA A 254 22.83 6.41 -18.06
C ALA A 254 24.14 6.09 -17.33
N ALA A 255 24.38 6.70 -16.17
CA ALA A 255 25.52 6.38 -15.32
C ALA A 255 25.46 4.91 -14.85
N TRP A 256 24.29 4.43 -14.43
CA TRP A 256 24.12 3.04 -14.00
C TRP A 256 24.48 2.03 -15.11
N LYS A 257 24.01 2.26 -16.34
CA LYS A 257 24.27 1.39 -17.49
C LYS A 257 25.70 1.45 -18.01
N SER A 258 26.49 2.43 -17.56
CA SER A 258 27.92 2.52 -17.91
C SER A 258 28.79 1.54 -17.11
N LEU A 259 28.27 1.06 -15.97
CA LEU A 259 28.92 0.03 -15.16
C LEU A 259 28.83 -1.35 -15.83
N SER A 260 29.84 -2.19 -15.58
CA SER A 260 29.73 -3.62 -15.88
C SER A 260 28.70 -4.29 -14.96
N THR A 261 28.20 -5.46 -15.35
CA THR A 261 27.26 -6.23 -14.53
C THR A 261 27.87 -6.53 -13.16
N GLU A 262 29.13 -6.95 -13.10
CA GLU A 262 29.82 -7.31 -11.86
C GLU A 262 29.96 -6.11 -10.91
N GLN A 263 30.15 -4.90 -11.46
CA GLN A 263 30.16 -3.67 -10.66
C GLN A 263 28.77 -3.37 -10.09
N GLN A 264 27.71 -3.54 -10.87
CA GLN A 264 26.33 -3.38 -10.38
C GLN A 264 26.02 -4.41 -9.30
N GLU A 265 26.40 -5.68 -9.52
CA GLU A 265 26.21 -6.77 -8.56
C GLU A 265 26.95 -6.53 -7.26
N ALA A 266 28.18 -6.01 -7.30
CA ALA A 266 28.95 -5.64 -6.11
C ALA A 266 28.31 -4.47 -5.33
N ILE A 267 27.69 -3.51 -6.05
CA ILE A 267 26.97 -2.40 -5.42
C ILE A 267 25.71 -2.91 -4.71
N ILE A 268 24.94 -3.78 -5.37
CA ILE A 268 23.67 -4.29 -4.82
C ILE A 268 23.90 -5.39 -3.77
N GLY A 269 24.93 -6.23 -3.93
CA GLY A 269 25.21 -7.40 -3.09
C GLY A 269 24.51 -8.69 -3.56
N ARG A 270 24.05 -8.74 -4.82
CA ARG A 270 23.38 -9.91 -5.41
C ARG A 270 23.74 -10.06 -6.88
N THR A 271 23.66 -11.26 -7.44
CA THR A 271 23.77 -11.47 -8.89
C THR A 271 22.53 -10.92 -9.60
N LYS A 272 22.70 -10.35 -10.78
CA LYS A 272 21.64 -9.59 -11.46
C LYS A 272 20.56 -10.48 -12.06
N VAL A 273 20.96 -11.54 -12.73
CA VAL A 273 20.03 -12.45 -13.43
C VAL A 273 19.35 -13.38 -12.44
N ASP A 274 20.17 -14.13 -11.69
CA ASP A 274 19.70 -15.21 -10.80
C ASP A 274 19.32 -14.73 -9.40
N ASN A 275 19.61 -13.47 -9.07
CA ASN A 275 19.26 -12.86 -7.78
C ASN A 275 19.84 -13.64 -6.59
N ILE A 276 21.03 -14.20 -6.76
CA ILE A 276 21.76 -14.97 -5.74
C ILE A 276 22.53 -13.98 -4.88
N GLU A 277 22.47 -14.15 -3.56
CA GLU A 277 23.19 -13.31 -2.62
C GLU A 277 24.71 -13.49 -2.76
N LEU A 278 25.44 -12.36 -2.70
CA LEU A 278 26.89 -12.39 -2.64
C LEU A 278 27.36 -12.39 -1.19
N ASP A 279 28.56 -12.93 -0.97
CA ASP A 279 29.24 -12.86 0.32
C ASP A 279 29.47 -11.40 0.71
N ASP A 280 29.31 -11.10 2.00
CA ASP A 280 29.56 -9.76 2.52
C ASP A 280 31.04 -9.40 2.41
N ALA A 281 31.29 -8.12 2.17
CA ALA A 281 32.66 -7.62 2.15
C ALA A 281 33.23 -7.62 3.57
N GLU A 282 34.54 -7.85 3.69
CA GLU A 282 35.27 -7.80 4.96
C GLU A 282 34.93 -6.55 5.79
N ALA A 283 34.91 -6.69 7.11
CA ALA A 283 34.62 -5.59 8.01
C ALA A 283 35.53 -4.38 7.73
N GLY A 284 34.94 -3.19 7.67
CA GLY A 284 35.67 -1.97 7.33
C GLY A 284 35.87 -1.73 5.83
N ALA A 285 35.56 -2.67 4.94
CA ALA A 285 35.56 -2.48 3.48
C ALA A 285 34.32 -1.71 2.99
N GLN A 286 34.23 -1.47 1.67
CA GLN A 286 33.01 -0.93 1.07
C GLN A 286 31.93 -2.02 1.11
N GLN A 287 30.85 -1.73 1.81
CA GLN A 287 29.71 -2.63 1.94
C GLN A 287 28.73 -2.43 0.77
N SER A 288 27.99 -3.50 0.45
CA SER A 288 26.92 -3.48 -0.55
C SER A 288 25.63 -2.89 0.02
N HIS A 289 24.67 -2.54 -0.85
CA HIS A 289 23.33 -2.14 -0.44
C HIS A 289 22.68 -3.19 0.48
N LYS A 290 22.79 -4.48 0.12
CA LYS A 290 22.31 -5.60 0.95
C LYS A 290 22.92 -5.55 2.35
N SER A 291 24.24 -5.49 2.45
CA SER A 291 24.97 -5.54 3.72
C SER A 291 24.68 -4.34 4.61
N LEU A 292 24.53 -3.13 4.03
CA LEU A 292 24.17 -1.92 4.77
C LEU A 292 22.71 -1.92 5.24
N ALA A 293 21.83 -2.62 4.52
CA ALA A 293 20.42 -2.78 4.87
C ALA A 293 20.15 -3.95 5.83
N THR A 294 21.13 -4.81 6.13
CA THR A 294 21.01 -5.85 7.16
C THR A 294 21.27 -5.23 8.54
N ILE A 295 20.26 -5.25 9.42
CA ILE A 295 20.33 -4.66 10.76
C ILE A 295 20.27 -5.76 11.80
N GLU A 296 21.27 -5.80 12.67
CA GLU A 296 21.33 -6.69 13.83
C GLU A 296 21.41 -5.84 15.11
N ASP A 297 20.81 -6.33 16.20
CA ASP A 297 20.97 -5.73 17.52
C ASP A 297 22.21 -6.23 18.28
N GLU A 298 22.37 -5.76 19.52
CA GLU A 298 23.50 -6.12 20.39
C GLU A 298 23.58 -7.63 20.71
N ASN A 299 22.48 -8.37 20.54
CA ASN A 299 22.44 -9.82 20.74
C ASN A 299 22.65 -10.61 19.44
N GLY A 300 22.82 -9.93 18.31
CA GLY A 300 22.92 -10.54 16.98
C GLY A 300 21.57 -10.98 16.41
N GLU A 301 20.44 -10.46 16.92
CA GLU A 301 19.13 -10.69 16.33
C GLU A 301 18.93 -9.76 15.13
N GLU A 302 18.59 -10.32 13.96
CA GLU A 302 18.31 -9.55 12.75
C GLU A 302 16.90 -8.94 12.81
N HIS A 303 16.81 -7.64 12.51
CA HIS A 303 15.56 -6.87 12.49
C HIS A 303 15.12 -6.60 11.06
N ALA A 304 14.16 -7.38 10.59
CA ALA A 304 13.60 -7.25 9.25
C ALA A 304 12.60 -6.07 9.13
N ILE A 305 12.40 -5.62 7.90
CA ILE A 305 11.33 -4.71 7.49
C ILE A 305 10.57 -5.33 6.31
N VAL A 306 9.35 -4.84 6.04
CA VAL A 306 8.65 -5.18 4.79
C VAL A 306 8.72 -3.99 3.84
N ARG A 307 9.33 -4.19 2.69
CA ARG A 307 9.42 -3.20 1.62
C ARG A 307 8.37 -3.47 0.54
N ASP A 308 7.77 -2.42 0.02
CA ASP A 308 6.85 -2.50 -1.12
C ASP A 308 7.25 -1.48 -2.19
N ASN A 309 8.54 -1.52 -2.52
CA ASN A 309 9.15 -0.61 -3.48
C ASN A 309 8.46 -0.74 -4.84
N MET A 310 8.15 0.38 -5.46
CA MET A 310 7.50 0.41 -6.76
C MET A 310 8.28 1.27 -7.76
N PRO A 311 8.68 0.70 -8.91
CA PRO A 311 9.11 1.48 -10.06
C PRO A 311 8.09 2.54 -10.45
N PHE A 312 8.57 3.73 -10.81
CA PHE A 312 7.77 4.77 -11.45
C PHE A 312 8.60 5.45 -12.54
N GLY A 313 7.93 6.14 -13.46
CA GLY A 313 8.66 6.93 -14.44
C GLY A 313 7.82 7.49 -15.56
N ALA A 314 8.42 8.44 -16.26
CA ALA A 314 7.90 9.04 -17.48
C ALA A 314 9.04 9.07 -18.51
N PRO A 315 9.19 8.03 -19.35
CA PRO A 315 10.31 7.93 -20.30
C PRO A 315 10.43 9.14 -21.24
N GLY A 316 9.30 9.75 -21.63
CA GLY A 316 9.29 10.97 -22.44
C GLY A 316 9.85 12.22 -21.75
N LYS A 317 9.97 12.19 -20.42
CA LYS A 317 10.62 13.23 -19.60
C LYS A 317 12.01 12.81 -19.10
N GLY A 318 12.45 11.58 -19.42
CA GLY A 318 13.68 11.01 -18.87
C GLY A 318 13.61 10.69 -17.37
N GLU A 319 12.41 10.61 -16.80
CA GLU A 319 12.22 10.30 -15.38
C GLU A 319 12.09 8.79 -15.18
N PHE A 320 12.98 8.22 -14.38
CA PHE A 320 12.99 6.81 -13.98
C PHE A 320 13.29 6.77 -12.50
N GLY A 321 12.51 6.05 -11.71
CA GLY A 321 12.70 6.03 -10.27
C GLY A 321 12.15 4.81 -9.58
N THR A 322 12.48 4.73 -8.29
CA THR A 322 11.89 3.78 -7.34
C THR A 322 11.26 4.58 -6.21
N TYR A 323 10.00 4.31 -5.93
CA TYR A 323 9.37 4.79 -4.72
C TYR A 323 9.65 3.79 -3.61
N PHE A 324 10.55 4.16 -2.68
CA PHE A 324 10.81 3.37 -1.50
C PHE A 324 9.66 3.53 -0.51
N ILE A 325 9.18 2.41 0.00
CA ILE A 325 8.30 2.36 1.17
C ILE A 325 8.71 1.17 2.05
N GLY A 326 8.96 1.44 3.33
CA GLY A 326 9.30 0.43 4.32
C GLY A 326 8.31 0.46 5.48
N TYR A 327 7.74 -0.70 5.79
CA TYR A 327 6.92 -0.95 6.98
C TYR A 327 7.75 -1.64 8.04
N THR A 328 7.63 -1.19 9.29
CA THR A 328 8.34 -1.78 10.42
C THR A 328 7.58 -1.62 11.73
N ALA A 329 7.74 -2.59 12.63
CA ALA A 329 7.29 -2.49 14.01
C ALA A 329 8.15 -1.50 14.83
N ARG A 330 9.35 -1.17 14.35
CA ARG A 330 10.39 -0.44 15.09
C ARG A 330 11.05 0.59 14.17
N LEU A 331 10.72 1.88 14.33
CA LEU A 331 11.19 2.92 13.42
C LEU A 331 12.72 3.02 13.39
N TRP A 332 13.39 2.81 14.52
CA TRP A 332 14.85 2.84 14.62
C TRP A 332 15.55 1.89 13.63
N VAL A 333 14.90 0.80 13.21
CA VAL A 333 15.46 -0.16 12.25
C VAL A 333 15.70 0.52 10.90
N ILE A 334 14.67 1.16 10.33
CA ILE A 334 14.80 1.88 9.05
C ILE A 334 15.72 3.08 9.19
N GLU A 335 15.66 3.81 10.30
CA GLU A 335 16.58 4.94 10.52
C GLU A 335 18.04 4.49 10.56
N THR A 336 18.33 3.33 11.15
CA THR A 336 19.67 2.75 11.16
C THR A 336 20.10 2.32 9.75
N MET A 337 19.21 1.71 8.96
CA MET A 337 19.48 1.40 7.54
C MET A 337 19.84 2.68 6.78
N LEU A 338 19.04 3.74 6.91
CA LEU A 338 19.29 5.01 6.22
C LEU A 338 20.59 5.68 6.71
N GLN A 339 20.87 5.64 8.01
CA GLN A 339 22.12 6.16 8.55
C GLN A 339 23.33 5.44 7.94
N ARG A 340 23.31 4.10 7.89
CA ARG A 340 24.35 3.29 7.25
C ARG A 340 24.46 3.57 5.76
N MET A 341 23.34 3.73 5.07
CA MET A 341 23.34 4.02 3.63
C MET A 341 23.93 5.40 3.31
N PHE A 342 23.49 6.46 3.98
CA PHE A 342 23.90 7.82 3.64
C PHE A 342 25.27 8.20 4.25
N VAL A 343 25.55 7.79 5.48
CA VAL A 343 26.81 8.14 6.17
C VAL A 343 27.90 7.09 5.93
N GLY A 344 27.53 5.83 5.73
CA GLY A 344 28.44 4.71 5.56
C GLY A 344 28.78 4.00 6.87
N GLU A 345 29.11 2.71 6.74
CA GLU A 345 29.62 1.86 7.83
C GLU A 345 30.87 1.11 7.30
N PRO A 346 32.09 1.57 7.62
CA PRO A 346 32.43 2.73 8.46
C PRO A 346 32.13 4.07 7.75
N SER A 347 32.01 5.14 8.56
CA SER A 347 31.69 6.47 8.06
C SER A 347 32.58 6.91 6.90
N GLY A 348 31.96 7.48 5.86
CA GLY A 348 32.61 7.87 4.60
C GLY A 348 32.53 6.80 3.50
N LYS A 349 32.08 5.58 3.81
CA LYS A 349 31.78 4.52 2.84
C LYS A 349 30.27 4.34 2.68
N HIS A 350 29.62 5.36 2.15
CA HIS A 350 28.18 5.33 1.89
C HIS A 350 27.79 4.22 0.92
N ASP A 351 26.49 3.94 0.85
CA ASP A 351 25.91 3.02 -0.10
C ASP A 351 26.05 3.53 -1.53
N ARG A 352 26.79 2.78 -2.34
CA ARG A 352 27.08 3.12 -3.73
C ARG A 352 25.82 3.17 -4.61
N ILE A 353 24.68 2.61 -4.19
CA ILE A 353 23.42 2.77 -4.92
C ILE A 353 22.99 4.25 -5.02
N LEU A 354 23.36 5.06 -4.02
CA LEU A 354 23.02 6.49 -3.94
C LEU A 354 23.78 7.32 -4.99
N ASP A 355 24.89 6.81 -5.53
CA ASP A 355 25.59 7.47 -6.65
C ASP A 355 24.78 7.45 -7.94
N PHE A 356 23.74 6.61 -8.00
CA PHE A 356 22.86 6.46 -9.15
C PHE A 356 21.41 6.76 -8.81
N SER A 357 21.08 7.00 -7.53
CA SER A 357 19.71 7.12 -7.03
C SER A 357 19.62 8.32 -6.09
N THR A 358 19.01 9.42 -6.55
CA THR A 358 18.88 10.65 -5.76
C THR A 358 17.53 10.68 -5.04
N PRO A 359 17.48 10.78 -3.70
CA PRO A 359 16.22 10.97 -2.97
C PRO A 359 15.69 12.39 -3.21
N THR A 360 14.41 12.50 -3.53
CA THR A 360 13.70 13.77 -3.73
C THR A 360 12.69 14.08 -2.64
N THR A 361 12.30 13.06 -1.85
CA THR A 361 11.41 13.18 -0.70
C THR A 361 11.88 12.30 0.45
N GLY A 362 11.42 12.61 1.65
CA GLY A 362 11.62 11.82 2.87
C GLY A 362 10.49 12.07 3.86
N GLY A 363 9.81 11.01 4.30
CA GLY A 363 8.67 11.11 5.20
C GLY A 363 8.54 9.90 6.13
N THR A 364 8.17 10.17 7.38
CA THR A 364 7.89 9.17 8.41
C THR A 364 6.45 9.32 8.89
N PHE A 365 5.73 8.21 8.87
CA PHE A 365 4.32 8.12 9.23
C PHE A 365 4.10 6.95 10.17
N PHE A 366 2.97 6.96 10.88
CA PHE A 366 2.46 5.79 11.56
C PHE A 366 1.13 5.37 10.97
N ALA A 367 1.02 4.11 10.54
CA ALA A 367 -0.20 3.48 10.09
C ALA A 367 -0.91 2.80 11.29
N PRO A 368 -2.01 3.37 11.82
CA PRO A 368 -2.71 2.80 12.96
C PRO A 368 -3.36 1.46 12.62
N SER A 369 -3.66 0.65 13.64
CA SER A 369 -4.43 -0.58 13.41
C SER A 369 -5.82 -0.26 12.83
N ALA A 370 -6.39 -1.20 12.08
CA ALA A 370 -7.76 -1.07 11.57
C ALA A 370 -8.80 -0.78 12.68
N GLY A 371 -8.58 -1.31 13.88
CA GLY A 371 -9.44 -1.08 15.05
C GLY A 371 -9.34 0.35 15.57
N GLU A 372 -8.13 0.89 15.67
CA GLU A 372 -7.90 2.29 16.06
C GLU A 372 -8.40 3.28 15.01
N GLN A 373 -8.20 2.96 13.73
CA GLN A 373 -8.73 3.75 12.62
C GLN A 373 -10.26 3.86 12.68
N GLN A 374 -10.95 2.74 12.94
CA GLN A 374 -12.39 2.74 13.16
C GLN A 374 -12.77 3.46 14.47
N GLY A 375 -11.91 3.45 15.48
CA GLY A 375 -12.08 4.18 16.74
C GLY A 375 -12.08 5.71 16.60
N TYR A 376 -11.49 6.27 15.53
CA TYR A 376 -11.60 7.70 15.22
C TYR A 376 -13.07 8.13 14.99
N LEU A 377 -13.92 7.25 14.45
CA LEU A 377 -15.37 7.50 14.31
C LEU A 377 -16.06 7.67 15.67
N ALA A 378 -15.74 6.79 16.62
CA ALA A 378 -16.42 6.75 17.91
C ALA A 378 -16.13 8.00 18.76
N ARG A 379 -14.93 8.58 18.61
CA ARG A 379 -14.51 9.79 19.33
C ARG A 379 -14.78 11.09 18.57
N GLY A 380 -15.11 11.01 17.27
CA GLY A 380 -15.53 12.15 16.44
C GLY A 380 -17.03 12.46 16.49
N LEU A 381 -17.85 11.57 17.07
CA LEU A 381 -19.30 11.77 17.19
C LEU A 381 -19.72 12.75 18.31
N ASP A 382 -18.82 13.18 19.19
CA ASP A 382 -19.17 14.13 20.26
C ASP A 382 -19.30 15.60 19.80
N VAL A 383 -18.98 15.93 18.55
CA VAL A 383 -19.13 17.31 18.04
C VAL A 383 -20.50 17.57 17.41
N ALA A 384 -21.22 16.53 16.99
CA ALA A 384 -22.53 16.68 16.34
C ALA A 384 -23.74 16.64 17.29
N THR A 385 -23.56 16.19 18.54
CA THR A 385 -24.62 16.22 19.56
C THR A 385 -24.05 16.79 20.85
N GLY A 386 -24.28 18.08 21.11
CA GLY A 386 -23.81 18.78 22.32
C GLY A 386 -24.38 18.20 23.62
N ARG A 387 -23.84 17.07 24.08
CA ARG A 387 -24.05 16.51 25.41
C ARG A 387 -22.69 16.13 26.01
N VAL A 388 -22.16 17.04 26.81
CA VAL A 388 -21.09 16.72 27.76
C VAL A 388 -21.66 15.73 28.78
N SER A 389 -21.19 14.49 28.76
CA SER A 389 -21.53 13.50 29.78
C SER A 389 -20.50 13.59 30.90
N THR A 390 -20.87 14.24 32.01
CA THR A 390 -20.07 14.27 33.24
C THR A 390 -20.28 12.97 34.01
N HIS A 391 -19.42 11.97 33.86
CA HIS A 391 -19.33 10.85 34.82
C HIS A 391 -17.86 10.65 35.21
N GLY A 392 -17.50 11.19 36.38
CA GLY A 392 -16.26 10.83 37.08
C GLY A 392 -16.40 9.48 37.80
N PRO A 393 -15.30 8.76 38.06
CA PRO A 393 -15.37 7.44 38.67
C PRO A 393 -15.57 7.55 40.19
N SER A 394 -16.71 7.04 40.69
CA SER A 394 -16.93 6.85 42.14
C SER A 394 -16.25 5.57 42.61
N ARG A 395 -15.33 5.71 43.57
CA ARG A 395 -14.65 4.62 44.29
C ARG A 395 -15.65 3.73 45.03
N GLY A 396 -15.35 2.42 45.05
CA GLY A 396 -16.12 1.40 45.74
C GLY A 396 -15.97 1.41 47.27
N GLY A 397 -17.04 0.95 47.92
CA GLY A 397 -17.12 0.60 49.34
C GLY A 397 -18.48 -0.04 49.62
N ASN A 398 -18.48 -1.27 50.15
CA ASN A 398 -19.65 -2.11 50.47
C ASN A 398 -19.72 -2.28 52.02
N PRO A 399 -20.69 -2.99 52.63
CA PRO A 399 -22.17 -2.92 52.60
C PRO A 399 -22.76 -2.54 54.00
N GLY A 400 -24.07 -2.23 54.10
CA GLY A 400 -24.74 -2.29 55.40
C GLY A 400 -26.12 -1.62 55.52
N SER A 401 -27.12 -2.45 55.86
CA SER A 401 -28.30 -2.16 56.71
C SER A 401 -29.46 -1.28 56.20
N LEU A 402 -30.61 -1.95 56.06
CA LEU A 402 -31.99 -1.57 56.49
C LEU A 402 -32.37 -0.08 56.53
N HIS A 403 -33.29 0.33 55.64
CA HIS A 403 -34.65 0.77 56.01
C HIS A 403 -35.48 1.23 54.80
N HIS A 404 -36.68 0.68 54.67
CA HIS A 404 -37.84 1.34 54.03
C HIS A 404 -38.40 2.37 55.03
N PRO A 405 -39.03 3.50 54.60
CA PRO A 405 -40.29 3.41 53.86
C PRO A 405 -40.60 4.52 52.81
N HIS A 406 -41.55 4.17 51.95
CA HIS A 406 -42.58 4.99 51.27
C HIS A 406 -42.47 6.53 51.32
N LYS A 407 -42.58 7.16 50.14
CA LYS A 407 -43.78 7.94 49.75
C LYS A 407 -43.77 8.44 48.29
N ARG A 408 -44.85 8.05 47.61
CA ARG A 408 -45.68 8.75 46.60
C ARG A 408 -45.05 9.67 45.55
N ALA A 409 -45.36 9.30 44.31
CA ALA A 409 -45.41 10.12 43.12
C ALA A 409 -46.24 11.40 43.28
N VAL A 410 -45.75 12.47 42.63
CA VAL A 410 -46.56 13.58 42.14
C VAL A 410 -46.15 13.81 40.69
N TYR A 411 -47.09 13.54 39.78
CA TYR A 411 -47.06 14.07 38.41
C TYR A 411 -47.42 15.55 38.47
N SER A 412 -46.66 16.39 37.79
CA SER A 412 -47.10 17.74 37.41
C SER A 412 -46.74 17.97 35.96
N ALA A 413 -47.76 18.25 35.16
CA ALA A 413 -47.70 18.58 33.77
C ALA A 413 -47.44 20.07 33.57
N ALA A 414 -46.55 20.39 32.64
CA ALA A 414 -46.42 21.66 31.96
C ALA A 414 -45.62 21.37 30.68
N SER A 415 -45.86 21.92 29.51
CA SER A 415 -46.94 22.69 28.89
C SER A 415 -46.46 22.89 27.44
N ASP A 416 -47.40 22.88 26.49
CA ASP A 416 -47.13 23.00 25.06
C ASP A 416 -46.35 24.27 24.68
N ARG A 417 -45.39 24.12 23.77
CA ARG A 417 -45.14 25.11 22.71
C ARG A 417 -44.91 24.43 21.37
N ALA A 418 -45.89 24.63 20.50
CA ALA A 418 -45.85 24.29 19.09
C ALA A 418 -44.95 25.26 18.29
N PHE A 419 -44.16 24.72 17.37
CA PHE A 419 -43.69 25.43 16.17
C PHE A 419 -43.95 24.52 14.97
N LYS A 420 -44.64 25.07 13.95
CA LYS A 420 -45.08 24.35 12.74
C LYS A 420 -44.09 24.56 11.58
N GLY A 421 -43.69 23.43 10.97
CA GLY A 421 -43.51 23.23 9.51
C GLY A 421 -42.09 23.32 8.92
N PRO A 422 -41.82 22.77 7.72
CA PRO A 422 -42.38 21.57 7.08
C PRO A 422 -41.28 20.59 6.58
N GLY A 423 -41.60 19.29 6.46
CA GLY A 423 -40.67 18.31 5.85
C GLY A 423 -41.10 16.87 6.07
N ALA A 424 -42.18 16.44 5.42
CA ALA A 424 -42.70 15.08 5.52
C ALA A 424 -42.67 14.39 4.16
N ILE A 425 -41.56 13.74 3.81
CA ILE A 425 -41.53 12.55 2.94
C ILE A 425 -40.36 11.69 3.44
N GLY A 426 -40.63 10.47 3.95
CA GLY A 426 -39.58 9.49 4.22
C GLY A 426 -39.59 8.74 5.56
N VAL A 427 -40.73 8.61 6.27
CA VAL A 427 -40.83 7.65 7.39
C VAL A 427 -42.14 6.87 7.29
N HIS A 428 -42.21 5.95 6.33
CA HIS A 428 -43.32 4.99 6.24
C HIS A 428 -42.88 3.54 5.99
N LEU A 429 -41.63 3.19 6.28
CA LEU A 429 -41.16 1.80 6.15
C LEU A 429 -40.65 1.14 7.45
N HIS A 430 -40.66 1.86 8.58
CA HIS A 430 -40.18 1.32 9.86
C HIS A 430 -41.30 0.91 10.84
N LYS A 431 -42.55 1.35 10.62
CA LYS A 431 -43.69 0.98 11.47
C LYS A 431 -44.38 -0.34 11.06
N MET A 432 -44.13 -0.87 9.86
CA MET A 432 -44.71 -2.15 9.43
C MET A 432 -43.88 -3.40 9.81
N LEU A 433 -42.61 -3.23 10.24
CA LEU A 433 -41.73 -4.35 10.59
C LEU A 433 -41.72 -4.70 12.08
N VAL A 434 -42.23 -3.82 12.95
CA VAL A 434 -42.34 -4.08 14.40
C VAL A 434 -43.66 -4.77 14.76
N GLN A 435 -44.73 -4.57 13.97
CA GLN A 435 -46.03 -5.20 14.23
C GLN A 435 -46.06 -6.70 13.85
N LYS A 436 -45.21 -7.14 12.91
CA LYS A 436 -45.19 -8.53 12.43
C LYS A 436 -44.37 -9.48 13.32
N ARG A 437 -43.50 -8.95 14.20
CA ARG A 437 -42.67 -9.75 15.12
C ARG A 437 -43.32 -10.01 16.49
N MET A 438 -44.47 -9.41 16.79
CA MET A 438 -45.22 -9.65 18.03
C MET A 438 -46.41 -10.62 17.87
N GLN A 439 -46.71 -11.10 16.67
CA GLN A 439 -47.73 -12.14 16.44
C GLN A 439 -47.17 -13.57 16.27
N GLU A 440 -45.84 -13.74 16.22
CA GLU A 440 -45.19 -15.06 16.08
C GLU A 440 -44.57 -15.60 17.40
N MET A 441 -44.83 -14.96 18.55
CA MET A 441 -44.35 -15.45 19.87
C MET A 441 -45.46 -15.84 20.85
N ASN A 442 -46.71 -16.04 20.41
CA ASN A 442 -47.82 -16.52 21.26
C ASN A 442 -48.73 -17.53 20.51
N GLY A 443 -48.14 -18.43 19.72
CA GLY A 443 -48.82 -19.53 19.04
C GLY A 443 -48.20 -20.86 19.41
#